data_AF-A0A965NRB2-F1
#
_entry.id   AF-A0A965NRB2-F1
#
_cell.length_a   1.000
_cell.length_b   1.000
_cell.length_c   1.000
_cell.angle_alpha   90.00
_cell.angle_beta   90.00
_cell.angle_gamma   90.00
#
_symmetry.space_group_name_H-M   'P 1'
#
loop_
_entity.id
_entity.type
_entity.pdbx_description
1 polymer ?
#
loop_
_entity_poly.entity_id
_entity_poly.type
_entity_poly.pdbx_seq_one_letter_code
_entity_poly.pdbx_strand_id
1 'polypeptide(L)'
;MSKWDARDLAHAAAIEDAGDAKLVGEFVTVDFDDEDRIATYLFEANLTGYRGWRWAVTVSKVDDEATATLCDVVVLPGPDALVPPKWIPYRDRLQPGDVGVGDIVPSSLDDTRLTTGSAALPADEELDPGLAFELGLGRTRVLSIEGRDQAAKRWHDGERGPNSPMAQLAPKPCNSCGFFIPIAGSLRSAFGACANAISPEDGRVVSAEHGCGAHSEATF
;
A
#
# COMPACT_ATOMS: atom_id res chain seq x y z
N MET A 1 12.88 41.87 -20.06
CA MET A 1 11.96 42.90 -20.61
C MET A 1 11.34 43.66 -19.43
N SER A 2 10.57 44.73 -19.66
CA SER A 2 9.70 45.24 -18.59
C SER A 2 8.60 44.22 -18.33
N LYS A 3 8.36 43.82 -17.07
CA LYS A 3 7.24 42.94 -16.75
C LYS A 3 5.93 43.60 -17.17
N TRP A 4 5.17 42.93 -18.01
CA TRP A 4 3.87 43.39 -18.53
C TRP A 4 2.73 42.88 -17.65
N ASP A 5 1.58 43.55 -17.70
CA ASP A 5 0.40 43.17 -16.93
C ASP A 5 -0.78 42.89 -17.86
N ALA A 6 -1.34 41.69 -17.72
CA ALA A 6 -2.54 41.24 -18.42
C ALA A 6 -3.54 40.62 -17.43
N ARG A 7 -3.51 41.05 -16.15
CA ARG A 7 -4.39 40.53 -15.11
C ARG A 7 -5.87 40.63 -15.47
N ASP A 8 -6.29 41.74 -16.09
CA ASP A 8 -7.70 41.91 -16.48
C ASP A 8 -8.12 40.92 -17.57
N LEU A 9 -7.25 40.66 -18.55
CA LEU A 9 -7.46 39.64 -19.59
C LEU A 9 -7.55 38.25 -18.94
N ALA A 10 -6.62 37.94 -18.04
CA ALA A 10 -6.58 36.67 -17.34
C ALA A 10 -7.82 36.44 -16.46
N HIS A 11 -8.23 37.47 -15.70
CA HIS A 11 -9.40 37.42 -14.85
C HIS A 11 -10.70 37.25 -15.66
N ALA A 12 -10.83 37.97 -16.77
CA ALA A 12 -11.97 37.83 -17.67
C ALA A 12 -12.06 36.41 -18.25
N ALA A 13 -10.94 35.82 -18.66
CA ALA A 13 -10.90 34.46 -19.18
C ALA A 13 -11.25 33.40 -18.12
N ALA A 14 -10.78 33.57 -16.87
CA ALA A 14 -11.19 32.69 -15.77
C ALA A 14 -12.70 32.77 -15.51
N ILE A 15 -13.29 33.98 -15.55
CA ILE A 15 -14.73 34.16 -15.36
C ILE A 15 -15.53 33.52 -16.50
N GLU A 16 -15.04 33.65 -17.73
CA GLU A 16 -15.64 33.04 -18.91
C GLU A 16 -15.67 31.51 -18.80
N ASP A 17 -14.54 30.88 -18.47
CA ASP A 17 -14.44 29.42 -18.31
C ASP A 17 -15.26 28.90 -17.12
N ALA A 18 -15.25 29.64 -16.00
CA ALA A 18 -16.02 29.29 -14.82
C ALA A 18 -17.54 29.38 -15.03
N GLY A 19 -18.01 30.23 -15.96
CA GLY A 19 -19.44 30.48 -16.23
C GLY A 19 -20.19 31.30 -15.18
N ASP A 20 -19.57 31.61 -14.03
CA ASP A 20 -20.07 32.54 -13.01
C ASP A 20 -18.88 33.23 -12.33
N ALA A 21 -18.90 34.57 -12.33
CA ALA A 21 -17.85 35.39 -11.71
C ALA A 21 -17.65 35.09 -10.22
N LYS A 22 -18.65 34.58 -9.50
CA LYS A 22 -18.52 34.20 -8.09
C LYS A 22 -17.57 33.03 -7.85
N LEU A 23 -17.32 32.21 -8.88
CA LEU A 23 -16.45 31.04 -8.83
C LEU A 23 -14.97 31.40 -8.98
N VAL A 24 -14.66 32.65 -9.36
CA VAL A 24 -13.32 33.21 -9.41
C VAL A 24 -13.15 34.19 -8.26
N GLY A 25 -12.19 33.93 -7.40
CA GLY A 25 -11.91 34.73 -6.20
C GLY A 25 -10.79 35.75 -6.40
N GLU A 26 -10.21 36.17 -5.30
CA GLU A 26 -9.15 37.18 -5.28
C GLU A 26 -7.90 36.72 -6.05
N PHE A 27 -7.18 37.70 -6.60
CA PHE A 27 -5.87 37.47 -7.19
C PHE A 27 -4.86 37.05 -6.12
N VAL A 28 -4.08 36.03 -6.44
CA VAL A 28 -3.11 35.42 -5.54
C VAL A 28 -1.71 35.88 -5.91
N THR A 29 -1.22 35.48 -7.09
CA THR A 29 0.13 35.78 -7.58
C THR A 29 0.17 35.75 -9.11
N VAL A 30 1.25 36.28 -9.67
CA VAL A 30 1.60 36.09 -11.08
C VAL A 30 3.03 35.55 -11.15
N ASP A 31 3.20 34.47 -11.90
CA ASP A 31 4.50 33.84 -12.13
C ASP A 31 4.89 34.03 -13.59
N PHE A 32 6.08 34.59 -13.82
CA PHE A 32 6.64 34.79 -15.16
C PHE A 32 7.64 33.67 -15.47
N ASP A 33 7.72 33.30 -16.75
CA ASP A 33 8.83 32.48 -17.25
C ASP A 33 10.15 33.26 -17.27
N ASP A 34 11.25 32.54 -17.56
CA ASP A 34 12.60 33.11 -17.53
C ASP A 34 12.82 34.24 -18.56
N GLU A 35 12.04 34.28 -19.64
CA GLU A 35 12.11 35.31 -20.68
C GLU A 35 11.14 36.48 -20.47
N ASP A 36 10.35 36.48 -19.39
CA ASP A 36 9.24 37.43 -19.14
C ASP A 36 8.24 37.51 -20.32
N ARG A 37 8.01 36.41 -21.05
CA ARG A 37 7.12 36.31 -22.21
C ARG A 37 5.86 35.52 -21.93
N ILE A 38 5.87 34.69 -20.90
CA ILE A 38 4.72 33.90 -20.45
C ILE A 38 4.47 34.27 -19.00
N ALA A 39 3.22 34.53 -18.66
CA ALA A 39 2.78 34.85 -17.31
C ALA A 39 1.58 33.99 -16.93
N THR A 40 1.65 33.29 -15.81
CA THR A 40 0.53 32.55 -15.22
C THR A 40 -0.03 33.35 -14.06
N TYR A 41 -1.25 33.88 -14.24
CA TYR A 41 -1.99 34.60 -13.22
C TYR A 41 -2.82 33.60 -12.41
N LEU A 42 -2.66 33.64 -11.09
CA LEU A 42 -3.38 32.78 -10.16
C LEU A 42 -4.49 33.57 -9.45
N PHE A 43 -5.70 33.01 -9.43
CA PHE A 43 -6.84 33.50 -8.66
C PHE A 43 -7.37 32.38 -7.76
N GLU A 44 -7.95 32.73 -6.61
CA GLU A 44 -8.63 31.75 -5.76
C GLU A 44 -9.77 31.06 -6.53
N ALA A 45 -9.91 29.74 -6.39
CA ALA A 45 -11.04 29.01 -6.98
C ALA A 45 -12.15 28.82 -5.94
N ASN A 46 -13.26 29.53 -6.11
CA ASN A 46 -14.45 29.40 -5.25
C ASN A 46 -15.36 28.24 -5.73
N LEU A 47 -14.75 27.14 -6.19
CA LEU A 47 -15.44 25.97 -6.72
C LEU A 47 -15.77 24.98 -5.60
N THR A 48 -17.04 24.56 -5.51
CA THR A 48 -17.47 23.55 -4.54
C THR A 48 -16.67 22.25 -4.73
N GLY A 49 -16.01 21.77 -3.67
CA GLY A 49 -15.17 20.56 -3.70
C GLY A 49 -13.69 20.81 -4.02
N TYR A 50 -13.32 22.00 -4.48
CA TYR A 50 -11.95 22.38 -4.85
C TYR A 50 -11.35 23.38 -3.85
N ARG A 51 -11.52 23.12 -2.55
CA ARG A 51 -10.98 23.99 -1.50
C ARG A 51 -9.45 24.08 -1.61
N GLY A 52 -8.92 25.30 -1.64
CA GLY A 52 -7.48 25.57 -1.74
C GLY A 52 -6.91 25.45 -3.16
N TRP A 53 -7.76 25.21 -4.17
CA TRP A 53 -7.36 25.23 -5.58
C TRP A 53 -7.39 26.66 -6.13
N ARG A 54 -6.71 26.86 -7.26
CA ARG A 54 -6.55 28.16 -7.91
C ARG A 54 -6.90 28.05 -9.39
N TRP A 55 -7.58 29.06 -9.91
CA TRP A 55 -7.59 29.32 -11.35
C TRP A 55 -6.21 29.77 -11.77
N ALA A 56 -5.61 29.06 -12.72
CA ALA A 56 -4.34 29.38 -13.32
C ALA A 56 -4.55 29.73 -14.78
N VAL A 57 -4.38 31.02 -15.09
CA VAL A 57 -4.58 31.54 -16.43
C VAL A 57 -3.24 31.93 -17.01
N THR A 58 -2.82 31.20 -18.03
CA THR A 58 -1.53 31.42 -18.69
C THR A 58 -1.74 32.32 -19.89
N VAL A 59 -0.96 33.41 -19.94
CA VAL A 59 -0.98 34.41 -21.00
C VAL A 59 0.42 34.49 -21.59
N SER A 60 0.52 34.71 -22.89
CA SER A 60 1.79 34.93 -23.60
C SER A 60 1.81 36.30 -24.28
N LYS A 61 3.00 36.91 -24.32
CA LYS A 61 3.28 38.14 -25.06
C LYS A 61 4.64 37.99 -25.76
N VAL A 62 4.62 38.00 -27.09
CA VAL A 62 5.77 37.61 -27.93
C VAL A 62 6.92 38.63 -27.89
N ASP A 63 6.58 39.92 -27.84
CA ASP A 63 7.50 41.06 -27.74
C ASP A 63 6.79 42.26 -27.07
N ASP A 64 7.51 43.36 -26.86
CA ASP A 64 7.00 44.52 -26.11
C ASP A 64 5.83 45.23 -26.83
N GLU A 65 5.77 45.19 -28.17
CA GLU A 65 4.71 45.79 -28.97
C GLU A 65 3.48 44.87 -29.15
N ALA A 66 3.65 43.56 -29.00
CA ALA A 66 2.59 42.58 -29.19
C ALA A 66 1.47 42.70 -28.15
N THR A 67 0.25 42.39 -28.59
CA THR A 67 -0.89 42.18 -27.70
C THR A 67 -0.74 40.84 -26.99
N ALA A 68 -0.96 40.82 -25.67
CA ALA A 68 -0.96 39.59 -24.90
C ALA A 68 -2.12 38.67 -25.30
N THR A 69 -1.87 37.36 -25.41
CA THR A 69 -2.85 36.35 -25.82
C THR A 69 -2.98 35.23 -24.78
N LEU A 70 -4.18 34.70 -24.62
CA LEU A 70 -4.48 33.58 -23.73
C LEU A 70 -3.87 32.27 -24.26
N CYS A 71 -3.21 31.50 -23.40
CA CYS A 71 -2.71 30.16 -23.71
C CYS A 71 -3.66 29.07 -23.20
N ASP A 72 -3.98 29.12 -21.90
CA ASP A 72 -4.83 28.12 -21.26
C ASP A 72 -5.46 28.68 -19.97
N VAL A 73 -6.60 28.11 -19.60
CA VAL A 73 -7.33 28.38 -18.35
C VAL A 73 -7.58 27.04 -17.68
N VAL A 74 -6.89 26.80 -16.56
CA VAL A 74 -6.99 25.53 -15.83
C VAL A 74 -7.17 25.78 -14.35
N VAL A 75 -7.66 24.76 -13.63
CA VAL A 75 -7.74 24.79 -12.17
C VAL A 75 -6.64 23.88 -11.62
N LEU A 76 -5.72 24.44 -10.83
CA LEU A 76 -4.58 23.73 -10.25
C LEU A 76 -4.65 23.70 -8.72
N PRO A 77 -4.15 22.63 -8.08
CA PRO A 77 -4.10 22.56 -6.63
C PRO A 77 -3.11 23.58 -6.07
N GLY A 78 -3.58 24.45 -5.18
CA GLY A 78 -2.71 25.32 -4.39
C GLY A 78 -2.08 24.57 -3.21
N PRO A 79 -1.27 25.26 -2.39
CA PRO A 79 -0.58 24.65 -1.25
C PRO A 79 -1.53 24.09 -0.19
N ASP A 80 -2.74 24.64 -0.10
CA ASP A 80 -3.77 24.23 0.85
C ASP A 80 -4.82 23.28 0.22
N ALA A 81 -4.60 22.85 -1.02
CA ALA A 81 -5.52 21.97 -1.73
C ALA A 81 -5.48 20.54 -1.19
N LEU A 82 -6.65 19.94 -1.03
CA LEU A 82 -6.76 18.51 -0.81
C LEU A 82 -6.54 17.78 -2.14
N VAL A 83 -5.38 17.13 -2.30
CA VAL A 83 -5.04 16.32 -3.46
C VAL A 83 -5.18 14.83 -3.18
N PRO A 84 -5.53 14.01 -4.19
CA PRO A 84 -5.56 12.57 -4.02
C PRO A 84 -4.16 12.03 -3.69
N PRO A 85 -4.08 10.87 -3.01
CA PRO A 85 -2.80 10.19 -2.81
C PRO A 85 -2.17 9.83 -4.17
N LYS A 86 -0.85 9.65 -4.18
CA LYS A 86 -0.13 9.20 -5.38
C LYS A 86 -0.76 7.92 -5.90
N TRP A 87 -0.95 7.86 -7.22
CA TRP A 87 -1.44 6.66 -7.88
C TRP A 87 -0.45 5.50 -7.67
N ILE A 88 -0.96 4.34 -7.28
CA ILE A 88 -0.19 3.11 -7.05
C ILE A 88 -0.54 2.11 -8.18
N PRO A 89 0.41 1.37 -8.77
CA PRO A 89 0.07 0.32 -9.74
C PRO A 89 -0.92 -0.71 -9.18
N TYR A 90 -1.86 -1.21 -9.99
CA TYR A 90 -2.91 -2.13 -9.52
C TYR A 90 -2.32 -3.37 -8.82
N ARG A 91 -1.24 -3.94 -9.36
CA ARG A 91 -0.51 -5.06 -8.76
C ARG A 91 -0.09 -4.78 -7.31
N ASP A 92 0.29 -3.55 -7.02
CA ASP A 92 0.83 -3.14 -5.71
C ASP A 92 -0.31 -2.73 -4.75
N ARG A 93 -1.58 -2.79 -5.21
CA ARG A 93 -2.78 -2.59 -4.38
C ARG A 93 -3.39 -3.88 -3.87
N LEU A 94 -3.01 -5.04 -4.43
CA LEU A 94 -3.62 -6.33 -4.11
C LEU A 94 -3.46 -6.66 -2.62
N GLN A 95 -4.59 -6.90 -1.97
CA GLN A 95 -4.69 -7.37 -0.60
C GLN A 95 -5.07 -8.85 -0.56
N PRO A 96 -4.83 -9.54 0.57
CA PRO A 96 -5.21 -10.95 0.71
C PRO A 96 -6.68 -11.26 0.41
N GLY A 97 -7.59 -10.30 0.64
CA GLY A 97 -9.03 -10.45 0.36
C GLY A 97 -9.43 -10.24 -1.09
N ASP A 98 -8.55 -9.72 -1.94
CA ASP A 98 -8.85 -9.43 -3.34
C ASP A 98 -8.74 -10.67 -4.25
N VAL A 99 -8.15 -11.76 -3.73
CA VAL A 99 -7.93 -13.00 -4.49
C VAL A 99 -9.10 -13.95 -4.29
N GLY A 100 -9.88 -14.18 -5.34
CA GLY A 100 -11.07 -15.01 -5.36
C GLY A 100 -10.90 -16.35 -6.09
N VAL A 101 -12.02 -17.05 -6.25
CA VAL A 101 -12.07 -18.35 -6.94
C VAL A 101 -11.76 -18.16 -8.42
N GLY A 102 -10.69 -18.82 -8.88
CA GLY A 102 -10.26 -18.78 -10.28
C GLY A 102 -9.20 -17.72 -10.57
N ASP A 103 -8.89 -16.84 -9.62
CA ASP A 103 -7.82 -15.86 -9.78
C ASP A 103 -6.46 -16.52 -9.72
N ILE A 104 -5.59 -16.15 -10.66
CA ILE A 104 -4.18 -16.54 -10.67
C ILE A 104 -3.37 -15.28 -10.43
N VAL A 105 -2.68 -15.23 -9.28
CA VAL A 105 -1.75 -14.15 -8.94
C VAL A 105 -0.33 -14.68 -9.02
N PRO A 106 0.39 -14.46 -10.14
CA PRO A 106 1.75 -14.92 -10.28
C PRO A 106 2.67 -14.14 -9.31
N SER A 107 3.51 -14.87 -8.59
CA SER A 107 4.66 -14.27 -7.88
C SER A 107 5.62 -13.64 -8.89
N SER A 108 6.30 -12.56 -8.51
CA SER A 108 7.43 -12.03 -9.28
C SER A 108 8.54 -13.08 -9.45
N LEU A 109 9.35 -12.94 -10.50
CA LEU A 109 10.59 -13.73 -10.65
C LEU A 109 11.62 -13.32 -9.59
N ASP A 110 11.67 -12.03 -9.28
CA ASP A 110 12.57 -11.43 -8.29
C ASP A 110 11.93 -11.30 -6.89
N ASP A 111 10.94 -12.15 -6.58
CA ASP A 111 10.30 -12.15 -5.25
C ASP A 111 11.29 -12.65 -4.19
N THR A 112 11.77 -11.75 -3.33
CA THR A 112 12.78 -12.04 -2.30
C THR A 112 12.30 -13.07 -1.29
N ARG A 113 10.98 -13.27 -1.15
CA ARG A 113 10.38 -14.26 -0.26
C ARG A 113 10.54 -15.69 -0.78
N LEU A 114 10.95 -15.85 -2.04
CA LEU A 114 11.14 -17.14 -2.69
C LEU A 114 12.61 -17.38 -3.05
N THR A 115 13.05 -18.62 -2.93
CA THR A 115 14.34 -19.10 -3.43
C THR A 115 14.14 -20.41 -4.18
N THR A 116 15.13 -20.82 -4.97
CA THR A 116 15.09 -22.13 -5.65
C THR A 116 15.10 -23.27 -4.62
N GLY A 117 14.33 -24.33 -4.89
CA GLY A 117 14.26 -25.49 -3.98
C GLY A 117 15.62 -26.08 -3.63
N SER A 118 16.53 -26.18 -4.60
CA SER A 118 17.91 -26.66 -4.40
C SER A 118 18.72 -25.76 -3.45
N ALA A 119 18.55 -24.44 -3.50
CA ALA A 119 19.27 -23.51 -2.62
C ALA A 119 18.76 -23.51 -1.17
N ALA A 120 17.59 -24.10 -0.91
CA ALA A 120 17.04 -24.23 0.44
C ALA A 120 17.44 -25.54 1.13
N LEU A 121 18.00 -26.50 0.38
CA LEU A 121 18.51 -27.75 0.93
C LEU A 121 19.89 -27.50 1.58
N PRO A 122 20.18 -28.12 2.73
CA PRO A 122 21.54 -28.16 3.25
C PRO A 122 22.47 -28.76 2.20
N ALA A 123 23.69 -28.25 2.10
CA ALA A 123 24.75 -28.83 1.27
C ALA A 123 25.34 -30.08 1.92
N ASP A 124 24.46 -31.01 2.29
CA ASP A 124 24.77 -32.28 2.93
C ASP A 124 24.44 -33.40 1.91
N GLU A 125 25.46 -34.12 1.48
CA GLU A 125 25.31 -35.22 0.51
C GLU A 125 24.62 -36.46 1.13
N GLU A 126 24.54 -36.53 2.46
CA GLU A 126 23.86 -37.60 3.21
C GLU A 126 22.49 -37.17 3.75
N LEU A 127 21.94 -36.06 3.25
CA LEU A 127 20.64 -35.55 3.69
C LEU A 127 19.56 -36.63 3.54
N ASP A 128 18.89 -36.96 4.65
CA ASP A 128 17.77 -37.91 4.66
C ASP A 128 16.74 -37.51 3.60
N PRO A 129 16.33 -38.42 2.68
CA PRO A 129 15.34 -38.13 1.66
C PRO A 129 14.01 -37.62 2.22
N GLY A 130 13.59 -38.13 3.40
CA GLY A 130 12.39 -37.64 4.08
C GLY A 130 12.50 -36.16 4.45
N LEU A 131 13.60 -35.79 5.11
CA LEU A 131 13.93 -34.40 5.42
C LEU A 131 14.10 -33.54 4.16
N ALA A 132 14.66 -34.08 3.08
CA ALA A 132 14.79 -33.37 1.81
C ALA A 132 13.43 -32.97 1.25
N PHE A 133 12.45 -33.88 1.26
CA PHE A 133 11.08 -33.59 0.85
C PHE A 133 10.40 -32.57 1.77
N GLU A 134 10.60 -32.67 3.09
CA GLU A 134 10.09 -31.66 4.04
C GLU A 134 10.64 -30.26 3.77
N LEU A 135 11.92 -30.17 3.36
CA LEU A 135 12.58 -28.91 2.99
C LEU A 135 12.24 -28.44 1.56
N GLY A 136 11.43 -29.20 0.84
CA GLY A 136 10.83 -28.82 -0.44
C GLY A 136 11.53 -29.38 -1.67
N LEU A 137 12.28 -30.49 -1.54
CA LEU A 137 12.74 -31.27 -2.68
C LEU A 137 11.54 -31.59 -3.61
N GLY A 138 11.70 -31.31 -4.90
CA GLY A 138 10.65 -31.44 -5.91
C GLY A 138 9.84 -30.16 -6.17
N ARG A 139 9.99 -29.10 -5.37
CA ARG A 139 9.40 -27.77 -5.65
C ARG A 139 10.39 -26.88 -6.39
N THR A 140 9.94 -26.22 -7.46
CA THR A 140 10.78 -25.26 -8.21
C THR A 140 11.27 -24.12 -7.34
N ARG A 141 10.37 -23.58 -6.50
CA ARG A 141 10.66 -22.52 -5.54
C ARG A 141 10.06 -22.83 -4.18
N VAL A 142 10.73 -22.39 -3.12
CA VAL A 142 10.33 -22.53 -1.73
C VAL A 142 10.56 -21.21 -0.99
N LEU A 143 10.05 -21.07 0.23
CA LEU A 143 10.29 -19.87 1.03
C LEU A 143 11.78 -19.69 1.32
N SER A 144 12.29 -18.50 1.00
CA SER A 144 13.60 -18.01 1.43
C SER A 144 13.62 -17.74 2.94
N ILE A 145 14.79 -17.42 3.48
CA ILE A 145 14.92 -16.99 4.89
C ILE A 145 14.07 -15.74 5.14
N GLU A 146 14.12 -14.76 4.24
CA GLU A 146 13.30 -13.55 4.33
C GLU A 146 11.81 -13.86 4.27
N GLY A 147 11.39 -14.76 3.37
CA GLY A 147 9.99 -15.19 3.29
C GLY A 147 9.49 -15.83 4.58
N ARG A 148 10.33 -16.64 5.23
CA ARG A 148 10.03 -17.26 6.53
C ARG A 148 9.97 -16.23 7.65
N ASP A 149 10.92 -15.31 7.71
CA ASP A 149 10.96 -14.24 8.72
C ASP A 149 9.73 -13.33 8.62
N GLN A 150 9.40 -12.87 7.41
CA GLN A 150 8.20 -12.07 7.18
C GLN A 150 6.91 -12.83 7.56
N ALA A 151 6.82 -14.13 7.25
CA ALA A 151 5.67 -14.95 7.64
C ALA A 151 5.58 -15.12 9.16
N ALA A 152 6.68 -15.48 9.81
CA ALA A 152 6.78 -15.62 11.25
C ALA A 152 6.37 -14.34 11.97
N LYS A 153 6.89 -13.19 11.54
CA LYS A 153 6.51 -11.89 12.09
C LYS A 153 5.01 -11.61 11.96
N ARG A 154 4.44 -11.77 10.76
CA ARG A 154 3.00 -11.55 10.54
C ARG A 154 2.11 -12.48 11.37
N TRP A 155 2.49 -13.74 11.52
CA TRP A 155 1.72 -14.71 12.30
C TRP A 155 1.84 -14.45 13.81
N HIS A 156 3.05 -14.14 14.28
CA HIS A 156 3.31 -13.82 15.68
C HIS A 156 2.65 -12.50 16.11
N ASP A 157 2.68 -11.48 15.28
CA ASP A 157 2.08 -10.16 15.58
C ASP A 157 0.56 -10.13 15.27
N GLY A 158 0.02 -11.21 14.69
CA GLY A 158 -1.37 -11.30 14.27
C GLY A 158 -2.34 -11.79 15.35
N GLU A 159 -3.60 -12.00 14.95
CA GLU A 159 -4.68 -12.45 15.84
C GLU A 159 -4.44 -13.82 16.51
N ARG A 160 -3.56 -14.64 15.92
CA ARG A 160 -3.14 -15.94 16.45
C ARG A 160 -1.74 -15.92 17.05
N GLY A 161 -1.28 -14.72 17.41
CA GLY A 161 -0.07 -14.49 18.17
C GLY A 161 -0.27 -14.67 19.69
N PRO A 162 0.81 -14.65 20.47
CA PRO A 162 0.73 -14.71 21.93
C PRO A 162 0.07 -13.48 22.56
N ASN A 163 0.11 -12.34 21.86
CA ASN A 163 -0.39 -11.07 22.39
C ASN A 163 -1.86 -10.78 22.02
N SER A 164 -2.55 -11.71 21.36
CA SER A 164 -3.94 -11.48 20.99
C SER A 164 -4.85 -11.57 22.23
N PRO A 165 -6.00 -10.86 22.24
CA PRO A 165 -6.91 -10.89 23.39
C PRO A 165 -7.34 -12.30 23.80
N MET A 166 -7.52 -13.20 22.83
CA MET A 166 -7.88 -14.59 23.11
C MET A 166 -6.74 -15.36 23.79
N ALA A 167 -5.50 -15.17 23.34
CA ALA A 167 -4.34 -15.81 23.95
C ALA A 167 -4.15 -15.36 25.40
N GLN A 168 -4.31 -14.06 25.67
CA GLN A 168 -4.15 -13.48 27.00
C GLN A 168 -5.20 -13.95 28.01
N LEU A 169 -6.37 -14.38 27.54
CA LEU A 169 -7.46 -14.91 28.36
C LEU A 169 -7.51 -16.44 28.38
N ALA A 170 -6.70 -17.10 27.56
CA ALA A 170 -6.66 -18.55 27.49
C ALA A 170 -5.96 -19.14 28.73
N PRO A 171 -6.41 -20.31 29.21
CA PRO A 171 -5.84 -20.92 30.40
C PRO A 171 -4.43 -21.46 30.18
N LYS A 172 -4.09 -21.87 28.95
CA LYS A 172 -2.83 -22.51 28.60
C LYS A 172 -2.44 -22.23 27.14
N PRO A 173 -1.11 -22.20 26.85
CA PRO A 173 -0.61 -22.02 25.49
C PRO A 173 -0.70 -23.29 24.63
N CYS A 174 -0.73 -23.10 23.32
CA CYS A 174 -0.84 -24.13 22.30
C CYS A 174 0.30 -25.17 22.35
N ASN A 175 1.52 -24.78 22.72
CA ASN A 175 2.66 -25.71 22.84
C ASN A 175 2.46 -26.82 23.88
N SER A 176 1.50 -26.64 24.80
CA SER A 176 1.11 -27.62 25.81
C SER A 176 -0.19 -28.35 25.48
N CYS A 177 -0.83 -28.02 24.34
CA CYS A 177 -2.11 -28.57 23.93
C CYS A 177 -1.92 -29.84 23.10
N GLY A 178 -2.66 -30.90 23.42
CA GLY A 178 -2.66 -32.16 22.67
C GLY A 178 -3.25 -32.06 21.25
N PHE A 179 -3.95 -30.97 20.93
CA PHE A 179 -4.47 -30.70 19.59
C PHE A 179 -3.54 -29.86 18.70
N PHE A 180 -2.35 -29.50 19.21
CA PHE A 180 -1.37 -28.71 18.46
C PHE A 180 -0.52 -29.62 17.57
N ILE A 181 -0.58 -29.37 16.26
CA ILE A 181 0.23 -30.07 15.26
C ILE A 181 1.34 -29.12 14.80
N PRO A 182 2.62 -29.34 15.15
CA PRO A 182 3.71 -28.47 14.73
C PRO A 182 3.84 -28.40 13.21
N ILE A 183 4.13 -27.21 12.66
CA ILE A 183 4.51 -27.07 11.24
C ILE A 183 5.89 -27.72 11.04
N ALA A 184 6.16 -28.28 9.85
CA ALA A 184 7.46 -28.87 9.54
C ALA A 184 8.60 -27.84 9.40
N GLY A 185 9.84 -28.31 9.47
CA GLY A 185 11.04 -27.51 9.20
C GLY A 185 11.34 -26.42 10.24
N SER A 186 11.99 -25.34 9.80
CA SER A 186 12.54 -24.30 10.69
C SER A 186 11.52 -23.49 11.51
N LEU A 187 10.22 -23.54 11.18
CA LEU A 187 9.17 -22.86 11.94
C LEU A 187 8.53 -23.74 13.04
N ARG A 188 8.91 -25.02 13.13
CA ARG A 188 8.25 -26.03 13.97
C ARG A 188 8.19 -25.70 15.46
N SER A 189 9.16 -24.95 15.96
CA SER A 189 9.24 -24.59 17.38
C SER A 189 8.33 -23.42 17.75
N ALA A 190 7.95 -22.59 16.77
CA ALA A 190 7.23 -21.35 17.01
C ALA A 190 5.78 -21.40 16.50
N PHE A 191 5.43 -22.30 15.56
CA PHE A 191 4.11 -22.33 14.94
C PHE A 191 3.60 -23.75 14.69
N GLY A 192 2.28 -23.90 14.72
CA GLY A 192 1.57 -25.14 14.43
C GLY A 192 0.17 -24.88 13.91
N ALA A 193 -0.57 -25.94 13.58
CA ALA A 193 -1.99 -25.89 13.28
C ALA A 193 -2.80 -26.44 14.45
N CYS A 194 -3.97 -25.86 14.72
CA CYS A 194 -4.93 -26.42 15.67
C CYS A 194 -5.81 -27.46 14.97
N ALA A 195 -5.97 -28.62 15.61
CA ALA A 195 -6.81 -29.73 15.12
C ALA A 195 -8.04 -29.99 16.00
N ASN A 196 -8.42 -29.03 16.85
CA ASN A 196 -9.57 -29.16 17.72
C ASN A 196 -10.81 -28.54 17.05
N ALA A 197 -11.77 -29.38 16.63
CA ALA A 197 -12.99 -28.95 15.93
C ALA A 197 -13.89 -27.98 16.72
N ILE A 198 -13.78 -27.93 18.05
CA ILE A 198 -14.53 -26.96 18.88
C ILE A 198 -13.78 -25.64 19.08
N SER A 199 -12.50 -25.57 18.72
CA SER A 199 -11.72 -24.34 18.78
C SER A 199 -12.08 -23.43 17.62
N PRO A 200 -12.18 -22.10 17.82
CA PRO A 200 -12.29 -21.16 16.72
C PRO A 200 -11.05 -21.17 15.78
N GLU A 201 -9.94 -21.76 16.24
CA GLU A 201 -8.69 -21.86 15.48
C GLU A 201 -8.53 -23.18 14.71
N ASP A 202 -9.55 -24.04 14.66
CA ASP A 202 -9.47 -25.30 13.88
C ASP A 202 -9.02 -25.05 12.42
N GLY A 203 -8.00 -25.79 11.99
CA GLY A 203 -7.39 -25.65 10.67
C GLY A 203 -6.59 -24.36 10.44
N ARG A 204 -6.36 -23.53 11.46
CA ARG A 204 -5.57 -22.29 11.37
C ARG A 204 -4.15 -22.48 11.88
N VAL A 205 -3.22 -21.70 11.32
CA VAL A 205 -1.87 -21.57 11.88
C VAL A 205 -1.91 -20.67 13.11
N VAL A 206 -1.33 -21.17 14.20
CA VAL A 206 -1.24 -20.48 15.50
C VAL A 206 0.19 -20.44 15.99
N SER A 207 0.55 -19.38 16.73
CA SER A 207 1.80 -19.37 17.50
C SER A 207 1.77 -20.48 18.57
N ALA A 208 2.93 -21.08 18.83
CA ALA A 208 3.13 -22.03 19.92
C ALA A 208 2.76 -21.43 21.29
N GLU A 209 2.88 -20.11 21.43
CA GLU A 209 2.53 -19.35 22.64
C GLU A 209 1.13 -18.73 22.57
N HIS A 210 0.39 -18.92 21.46
CA HIS A 210 -1.01 -18.57 21.39
C HIS A 210 -1.82 -19.44 22.35
N GLY A 211 -3.05 -19.04 22.67
CA GLY A 211 -3.96 -19.85 23.46
C GLY A 211 -5.39 -19.65 23.00
N CYS A 212 -6.20 -20.69 23.16
CA CYS A 212 -7.63 -20.63 22.95
C CYS A 212 -8.36 -21.20 24.18
N GLY A 213 -9.67 -20.96 24.27
CA GLY A 213 -10.50 -21.52 25.34
C GLY A 213 -10.73 -23.04 25.26
N ALA A 214 -10.36 -23.68 24.15
CA ALA A 214 -10.62 -25.10 23.88
C ALA A 214 -9.34 -25.96 24.03
N HIS A 215 -8.57 -25.73 25.09
CA HIS A 215 -7.36 -26.50 25.38
C HIS A 215 -7.69 -27.97 25.69
N SER A 216 -6.84 -28.93 25.31
CA SER A 216 -7.04 -30.37 25.58
C SER A 216 -7.09 -30.73 27.07
N GLU A 217 -6.63 -29.81 27.91
CA GLU A 217 -6.60 -29.91 29.37
C GLU A 217 -7.38 -28.76 30.02
N ALA A 218 -8.29 -28.11 29.30
CA ALA A 218 -9.21 -27.15 29.89
C ALA A 218 -10.17 -27.93 30.81
N THR A 219 -10.04 -27.72 32.12
CA THR A 219 -10.97 -28.25 33.12
C THR A 219 -12.01 -27.20 33.47
N PHE A 220 -13.26 -27.61 33.64
CA PHE A 220 -14.37 -26.79 34.13
C PHE A 220 -14.13 -26.29 35.56
#